data_AF-A0A1M6I3G5-F1
#
_entry.id   AF-A0A1M6I3G5-F1
#
_cell.length_a   1.000
_cell.length_b   1.000
_cell.length_c   1.000
_cell.angle_alpha   90.00
_cell.angle_beta   90.00
_cell.angle_gamma   90.00
#
_symmetry.space_group_name_H-M   'P 1'
#
loop_
_entity.id
_entity.type
_entity.pdbx_description
1 polymer ?
#
loop_
_entity_poly.entity_id
_entity_poly.type
_entity_poly.pdbx_seq_one_letter_code
_entity_poly.pdbx_strand_id
1 'polypeptide(L)' 'MLNFDWASDITQETAKMIFFGLYLFIALLVALLPKDYIFEGIPKNERFWYKNLKIWSWTVLGILASVYYFF' A
#
# COMPACT_ATOMS: atom_id res chain seq x y z
N MET A 1 -22.51 11.69 3.85
CA MET A 1 -21.39 11.51 4.80
C MET A 1 -21.27 10.02 5.10
N LEU A 2 -20.06 9.47 5.13
CA LEU A 2 -19.86 8.11 5.62
C LEU A 2 -20.22 8.08 7.11
N ASN A 3 -21.07 7.13 7.54
CA ASN A 3 -21.42 6.96 8.95
C ASN A 3 -20.30 6.15 9.64
N PHE A 4 -19.68 6.76 10.66
CA PHE A 4 -18.62 6.14 11.46
C PHE A 4 -19.01 5.95 12.93
N ASP A 5 -20.30 6.06 13.27
CA ASP A 5 -20.78 5.89 14.65
C ASP A 5 -20.47 4.48 15.17
N TRP A 6 -20.46 3.48 14.28
CA TRP A 6 -20.05 2.10 14.59
C TRP A 6 -18.57 1.95 14.98
N ALA A 7 -17.74 2.93 14.66
CA ALA A 7 -16.31 2.96 14.97
C ALA A 7 -15.97 3.92 16.11
N SER A 8 -16.98 4.56 16.73
CA SER A 8 -16.78 5.57 17.78
C SER A 8 -16.10 5.03 19.05
N ASP A 9 -16.28 3.74 19.34
CA ASP A 9 -15.64 3.06 20.47
C ASP A 9 -14.22 2.53 20.15
N ILE A 10 -13.75 2.70 18.92
CA ILE A 10 -12.41 2.23 18.52
C ILE A 10 -11.37 3.23 19.05
N THR A 11 -10.55 2.77 19.99
CA THR A 11 -9.44 3.57 20.49
C THR A 11 -8.43 3.86 19.38
N GLN A 12 -7.73 4.99 19.48
CA GLN A 12 -6.68 5.36 18.54
C GLN A 12 -5.60 4.27 18.40
N GLU A 13 -5.25 3.61 19.51
CA GLU A 13 -4.31 2.48 19.51
C GLU A 13 -4.82 1.31 18.68
N THR A 14 -6.09 0.92 18.87
CA THR A 14 -6.72 -0.15 18.08
C THR A 14 -6.76 0.20 16.60
N ALA A 15 -7.11 1.45 16.28
CA ALA A 15 -7.10 1.93 14.90
C ALA A 15 -5.69 1.86 14.28
N LYS A 16 -4.64 2.24 15.02
CA LYS A 16 -3.25 2.11 14.57
C LYS A 16 -2.84 0.67 14.32
N MET A 17 -3.26 -0.27 15.16
CA MET A 17 -2.98 -1.70 14.95
C MET A 17 -3.70 -2.25 13.73
N ILE A 18 -4.98 -1.91 13.54
CA ILE A 18 -5.75 -2.31 12.35
C ILE A 18 -5.08 -1.77 11.08
N PHE A 19 -4.72 -0.49 11.08
CA PHE A 19 -4.00 0.12 9.96
C PHE A 19 -2.69 -0.62 9.66
N PHE A 20 -1.89 -0.92 10.69
CA PHE A 20 -0.62 -1.62 10.54
C PHE A 20 -0.81 -3.05 10.01
N GLY A 21 -1.82 -3.77 10.47
CA GLY A 21 -2.17 -5.10 9.97
C GLY A 21 -2.54 -5.07 8.48
N LEU A 22 -3.41 -4.14 8.08
CA LEU A 22 -3.77 -3.93 6.67
C LEU A 22 -2.55 -3.52 5.82
N TYR A 23 -1.69 -2.65 6.37
CA TYR A 23 -0.45 -2.23 5.72
C TYR A 23 0.46 -3.43 5.43
N LEU A 24 0.71 -4.29 6.42
CA LEU A 24 1.53 -5.49 6.24
C LEU A 24 0.92 -6.46 5.24
N PHE A 25 -0.40 -6.62 5.27
CA PHE A 25 -1.11 -7.45 4.30
C PHE A 25 -0.94 -6.92 2.87
N ILE A 26 -1.09 -5.62 2.66
CA ILE A 26 -0.86 -4.99 1.34
C ILE A 26 0.60 -5.14 0.92
N ALA A 27 1.56 -4.93 1.83
CA ALA A 27 2.98 -5.11 1.54
C ALA A 27 3.29 -6.54 1.07
N LEU A 28 2.67 -7.55 1.70
CA LEU A 28 2.76 -8.95 1.25
C LEU A 28 2.16 -9.13 -0.15
N LEU A 29 0.97 -8.58 -0.42
CA LEU A 29 0.36 -8.66 -1.75
C LEU A 29 1.24 -8.01 -2.83
N VAL A 30 1.85 -6.85 -2.54
CA VAL A 30 2.81 -6.18 -3.43
C VAL A 30 4.06 -7.04 -3.65
N ALA A 31 4.57 -7.69 -2.60
CA ALA A 31 5.69 -8.62 -2.71
C ALA A 31 5.37 -9.81 -3.64
N LEU A 32 4.13 -10.32 -3.58
CA LEU A 32 3.63 -11.43 -4.39
C LEU A 32 3.22 -11.03 -5.82
N LEU A 33 3.24 -9.75 -6.18
CA LEU A 33 2.88 -9.28 -7.52
C LEU A 33 3.75 -10.01 -8.58
N PRO A 34 3.14 -10.77 -9.52
CA PRO A 34 3.89 -11.52 -10.53
C PRO A 34 4.59 -10.57 -11.50
N LYS A 35 5.78 -10.97 -11.97
CA LYS A 35 6.63 -10.13 -12.81
C LYS A 35 5.98 -9.72 -14.12
N ASP A 36 5.12 -10.57 -14.68
CA ASP A 36 4.47 -10.31 -15.96
C ASP A 36 3.47 -9.15 -15.87
N TYR A 37 2.83 -8.97 -14.71
CA TYR A 37 1.87 -7.89 -14.46
C TYR A 37 2.52 -6.53 -14.15
N ILE A 38 3.83 -6.49 -13.89
CA ILE A 38 4.54 -5.24 -13.51
C ILE A 38 4.48 -4.20 -14.63
N PHE A 39 4.48 -4.66 -15.88
CA PHE A 39 4.46 -3.83 -17.08
C PHE A 39 3.26 -4.17 -17.98
N GLU A 40 2.18 -4.70 -17.40
CA GLU A 40 0.95 -5.01 -18.15
C GLU A 40 0.44 -3.72 -18.84
N GLY A 41 0.11 -3.81 -20.12
CA GLY A 41 -0.27 -2.66 -20.94
C GLY A 41 0.88 -1.76 -21.43
N ILE A 42 2.15 -2.08 -21.13
CA ILE A 42 3.32 -1.29 -21.57
C ILE A 42 4.10 -2.02 -22.67
N PRO A 43 4.28 -1.40 -23.86
CA PRO A 43 5.11 -1.93 -24.94
C PRO A 43 6.52 -2.28 -24.47
N LYS A 44 7.07 -3.42 -24.93
CA LYS A 44 8.38 -3.93 -24.45
C LYS A 44 9.52 -2.92 -24.61
N ASN A 45 9.52 -2.15 -25.70
CA ASN A 45 10.50 -1.10 -26.02
C ASN A 45 10.38 0.14 -25.12
N GLU A 46 9.31 0.26 -24.32
CA GLU A 46 9.06 1.40 -23.44
C GLU A 46 9.04 1.03 -21.96
N ARG A 47 9.51 -0.17 -21.60
CA ARG A 47 9.57 -0.65 -20.21
C ARG A 47 10.74 -0.01 -19.46
N PHE A 48 10.62 1.27 -19.20
CA PHE A 48 11.57 2.00 -18.35
C PHE A 48 11.32 1.70 -16.87
N TRP A 49 12.37 1.84 -16.06
CA TRP A 49 12.32 1.54 -14.62
C TRP A 49 11.24 2.33 -13.87
N TYR A 50 11.02 3.60 -14.23
CA TYR A 50 10.01 4.44 -13.60
C TYR A 50 8.57 4.07 -14.01
N LYS A 51 8.37 3.17 -14.97
CA LYS A 51 7.04 2.61 -15.29
C LYS A 51 6.79 1.28 -14.57
N ASN A 52 7.69 0.84 -13.69
CA ASN A 52 7.57 -0.40 -12.93
C ASN A 52 6.54 -0.23 -11.80
N LEU A 53 5.40 -0.89 -11.92
CA LEU A 53 4.32 -0.84 -10.93
C LEU A 53 4.81 -1.20 -9.52
N LYS A 54 5.65 -2.24 -9.41
CA LYS A 54 6.13 -2.75 -8.12
C LYS A 54 7.01 -1.73 -7.39
N ILE A 55 7.86 -0.98 -8.11
CA ILE A 55 8.66 0.11 -7.52
C ILE A 55 7.75 1.18 -6.93
N TRP A 56 6.74 1.62 -7.69
CA TRP A 56 5.80 2.63 -7.21
C TRP A 56 4.97 2.15 -6.03
N SER A 57 4.51 0.90 -6.04
CA SER A 57 3.81 0.30 -4.90
C SER A 57 4.69 0.32 -3.64
N TRP A 58 5.97 -0.05 -3.75
CA TRP A 58 6.92 0.02 -2.62
C TRP A 58 7.19 1.46 -2.16
N THR A 59 7.31 2.41 -3.08
CA THR A 59 7.49 3.83 -2.75
C THR A 59 6.30 4.35 -1.93
N VAL A 60 5.07 4.06 -2.36
CA VAL A 60 3.86 4.46 -1.62
C VAL A 60 3.80 3.79 -0.26
N LEU A 61 4.14 2.50 -0.16
CA LEU A 61 4.24 1.80 1.12
C LEU A 61 5.31 2.42 2.04
N GLY A 62 6.44 2.87 1.50
CA GLY A 62 7.48 3.56 2.28
C GLY A 62 7.01 4.92 2.83
N ILE A 63 6.27 5.68 2.02
CA ILE A 63 5.66 6.95 2.45
C ILE A 63 4.63 6.68 3.56
N LEU A 64 3.74 5.71 3.38
CA LEU A 64 2.73 5.35 4.38
C LEU A 64 3.36 4.87 5.69
N ALA A 65 4.42 4.06 5.63
CA ALA A 65 5.15 3.65 6.82
C ALA A 65 5.79 4.84 7.55
N SER A 66 6.32 5.81 6.80
CA SER A 66 6.87 7.04 7.39
C SER A 66 5.79 7.84 8.10
N VAL A 67 4.62 8.03 7.47
CA VAL A 67 3.48 8.71 8.09
C VAL A 67 3.04 7.98 9.36
N TYR A 68 2.89 6.64 9.30
CA TYR A 68 2.53 5.84 10.46
C TYR A 68 3.55 5.91 11.61
N TYR A 69 4.84 6.03 11.28
CA TYR A 69 5.90 6.12 12.27
C TYR A 69 5.93 7.49 12.96
N PHE A 70 5.71 8.57 12.22
CA PHE A 70 5.79 9.93 12.75
C PHE A 70 4.50 10.44 13.40
N PHE A 71 3.34 9.85 13.11
CA PHE A 71 2.02 10.27 13.61
C PHE A 71 1.30 9.16 14.39
#